data_AF-A0A7S2NWP3-F1
#
_entry.id   AF-A0A7S2NWP3-F1
#
_cell.length_a   1.000
_cell.length_b   1.000
_cell.length_c   1.000
_cell.angle_alpha   90.00
_cell.angle_beta   90.00
_cell.angle_gamma   90.00
#
_symmetry.space_group_name_H-M   'P 1'
#
loop_
_entity.id
_entity.type
_entity.pdbx_description
1 polymer ?
#
loop_
_entity_poly.entity_id
_entity_poly.type
_entity_poly.pdbx_seq_one_letter_code
_entity_poly.pdbx_strand_id
1 'polypeptide(L)'
;MRWMPTPGASRASDCGCGTGAWLHEGDCVECAEGLECLGMDEVLVAEGYASDGALSTFECHGNKRRCPGGPLGACAAGRSGLACAECEPGFEAAGDGTCVPCAGGSMVPLVLAALALVLGLWGMYHFISKYNRAKDALSMVMISTLFSLLVTATQHLGVFGTLDLDWAEPARTILSALSLINFDLDVLSVGCVVSFAPATRYLIKISCVVWVIVVMLTIHMLYVLIIYKGGFREHNAALFGSIGAMVFLFFTSMVTMAVAPFQCHPHPNGAKTVQSYPAVLCGESSDHGIM
;
A
#
# COMPACT_ATOMS: atom_id res chain seq x y z
N MET A 1 -15.60 6.96 -45.29
CA MET A 1 -14.34 7.38 -44.63
C MET A 1 -13.18 6.94 -45.51
N ARG A 2 -12.07 7.69 -45.55
CA ARG A 2 -11.03 7.56 -46.57
C ARG A 2 -9.92 6.68 -46.03
N TRP A 3 -9.82 5.44 -46.52
CA TRP A 3 -8.62 4.61 -46.37
C TRP A 3 -7.39 5.48 -46.66
N MET A 4 -6.52 5.67 -45.69
CA MET A 4 -5.22 6.25 -45.96
C MET A 4 -4.34 5.10 -46.43
N PRO A 5 -3.90 5.07 -47.70
CA PRO A 5 -2.94 4.06 -48.12
C PRO A 5 -1.69 4.21 -47.27
N THR A 6 -1.35 3.18 -46.52
CA THR A 6 -0.02 3.03 -45.96
C THR A 6 0.97 3.12 -47.13
N PRO A 7 1.98 4.01 -47.09
CA PRO A 7 2.89 4.17 -48.20
C PRO A 7 3.59 2.83 -48.52
N GLY A 8 3.34 2.29 -49.71
CA GLY A 8 3.95 1.03 -50.19
C GLY A 8 3.00 -0.16 -50.38
N ALA A 9 1.70 -0.05 -50.07
CA ALA A 9 0.74 -1.14 -50.30
C ALA A 9 0.50 -1.41 -51.80
N SER A 10 0.63 -2.68 -52.22
CA SER A 10 0.45 -3.11 -53.62
C SER A 10 -0.85 -3.91 -53.87
N ARG A 11 -1.54 -4.28 -52.79
CA ARG A 11 -2.83 -4.98 -52.82
C ARG A 11 -3.82 -4.28 -51.90
N ALA A 12 -5.11 -4.39 -52.22
CA ALA A 12 -6.18 -3.82 -51.40
C ALA A 12 -6.26 -4.45 -49.99
N SER A 13 -5.78 -5.69 -49.83
CA SER A 13 -5.61 -6.35 -48.52
C SER A 13 -4.56 -5.71 -47.63
N ASP A 14 -3.63 -4.95 -48.21
CA ASP A 14 -2.51 -4.32 -47.51
C ASP A 14 -2.81 -2.84 -47.23
N CYS A 15 -4.02 -2.38 -47.60
CA CYS A 15 -4.57 -1.09 -47.21
C CYS A 15 -5.20 -1.22 -45.83
N GLY A 16 -4.80 -0.36 -44.90
CA GLY A 16 -5.49 -0.25 -43.61
C GLY A 16 -5.05 0.98 -42.85
N CYS A 17 -5.18 0.92 -41.53
CA CYS A 17 -4.97 2.07 -40.68
C CYS A 17 -3.48 2.35 -40.49
N GLY A 18 -3.09 3.62 -40.56
CA GLY A 18 -1.73 4.05 -40.22
C GLY A 18 -1.49 4.02 -38.71
N THR A 19 -0.25 4.26 -38.31
CA THR A 19 0.15 4.39 -36.90
C THR A 19 -0.73 5.41 -36.16
N GLY A 20 -1.15 5.09 -34.94
CA GLY A 20 -2.08 5.89 -34.14
C GLY A 20 -3.56 5.55 -34.34
N ALA A 21 -3.88 4.63 -35.26
CA ALA A 21 -5.21 4.07 -35.43
C ALA A 21 -5.15 2.56 -35.66
N TRP A 22 -6.23 1.87 -35.36
CA TRP A 22 -6.38 0.43 -35.60
C TRP A 22 -7.68 0.14 -36.34
N LEU A 23 -7.74 -1.01 -37.00
CA LEU A 23 -8.88 -1.40 -37.83
C LEU A 23 -9.93 -2.14 -36.99
N HIS A 24 -11.13 -1.56 -36.91
CA HIS A 24 -12.28 -2.15 -36.22
C HIS A 24 -13.51 -2.15 -37.13
N GLU A 25 -14.06 -3.33 -37.41
CA GLU A 25 -15.25 -3.49 -38.26
C GLU A 25 -15.16 -2.81 -39.64
N GLY A 26 -13.94 -2.65 -40.17
CA GLY A 26 -13.69 -2.02 -41.46
C GLY A 26 -13.47 -0.50 -41.42
N ASP A 27 -13.54 0.10 -40.23
CA ASP A 27 -13.25 1.51 -39.98
C ASP A 27 -11.94 1.68 -39.20
N CYS A 28 -11.23 2.78 -39.46
CA CYS A 28 -10.04 3.14 -38.68
C CYS A 28 -10.46 3.93 -37.44
N VAL A 29 -10.25 3.33 -36.28
CA VAL A 29 -10.55 3.93 -34.97
C VAL A 29 -9.25 4.46 -34.37
N GLU A 30 -9.30 5.68 -33.83
CA GLU A 30 -8.15 6.27 -33.14
C GLU A 30 -7.77 5.46 -31.91
N CYS A 31 -6.46 5.38 -31.64
CA CYS A 31 -5.96 4.66 -30.48
C CYS A 31 -6.42 5.34 -29.17
N ALA A 32 -6.97 4.55 -28.26
CA ALA A 32 -7.33 5.05 -26.93
C ALA A 32 -6.08 5.31 -26.08
N GLU A 33 -6.22 6.15 -25.06
CA GLU A 33 -5.13 6.45 -24.13
C GLU A 33 -4.65 5.18 -23.40
N GLY A 34 -3.32 5.04 -23.29
CA GLY A 34 -2.67 3.85 -22.74
C GLY A 34 -2.47 2.70 -23.74
N LEU A 35 -2.87 2.87 -24.99
CA LEU A 35 -2.58 1.93 -26.09
C LEU A 35 -1.59 2.53 -27.08
N GLU A 36 -0.83 1.65 -27.72
CA GLU A 36 0.08 1.95 -28.82
C GLU A 36 -0.38 1.16 -30.07
N CYS A 37 -1.00 1.87 -31.01
CA CYS A 37 -1.51 1.29 -32.26
C CYS A 37 -0.45 1.45 -33.35
N LEU A 38 0.17 0.35 -33.76
CA LEU A 38 1.20 0.33 -34.81
C LEU A 38 0.60 0.38 -36.23
N GLY A 39 -0.73 0.39 -36.32
CA GLY A 39 -1.50 0.34 -37.56
C GLY A 39 -2.10 -1.05 -37.78
N MET A 40 -3.01 -1.14 -38.76
CA MET A 40 -3.75 -2.40 -39.04
C MET A 40 -4.45 -2.94 -37.77
N ASP A 41 -4.24 -4.21 -37.44
CA ASP A 41 -4.82 -4.88 -36.27
C ASP A 41 -3.84 -4.99 -35.09
N GLU A 42 -2.65 -4.38 -35.20
CA GLU A 42 -1.59 -4.52 -34.20
C GLU A 42 -1.72 -3.41 -33.13
N VAL A 43 -2.29 -3.81 -31.99
CA VAL A 43 -2.49 -2.95 -30.83
C VAL A 43 -1.69 -3.48 -29.64
N LEU A 44 -0.82 -2.64 -29.11
CA LEU A 44 -0.04 -2.88 -27.90
C LEU A 44 -0.51 -1.95 -26.78
N VAL A 45 -0.10 -2.25 -25.56
CA VAL A 45 -0.28 -1.42 -24.38
C VAL A 45 0.96 -0.56 -24.20
N ALA A 46 0.77 0.73 -23.97
CA ALA A 46 1.86 1.66 -23.72
C ALA A 46 2.53 1.40 -22.36
N GLU A 47 3.80 1.77 -22.22
CA GLU A 47 4.50 1.71 -20.93
C GLU A 47 3.76 2.51 -19.84
N GLY A 48 3.70 1.97 -18.62
CA GLY A 48 2.94 2.56 -17.52
C GLY A 48 1.45 2.20 -17.50
N TYR A 49 0.96 1.48 -18.51
CA TYR A 49 -0.42 0.99 -18.58
C TYR A 49 -0.48 -0.54 -18.60
N ALA A 50 -1.57 -1.07 -18.08
CA ALA A 50 -1.95 -2.48 -18.17
C ALA A 50 -3.31 -2.62 -18.85
N SER A 51 -3.59 -3.80 -19.38
CA SER A 51 -4.89 -4.15 -19.96
C SER A 51 -5.40 -5.43 -19.31
N ASP A 52 -6.72 -5.60 -19.26
CA ASP A 52 -7.39 -6.82 -18.80
C ASP A 52 -7.45 -7.93 -19.87
N GLY A 53 -6.64 -7.81 -20.93
CA GLY A 53 -6.68 -8.68 -22.11
C GLY A 53 -7.59 -8.14 -23.23
N ALA A 54 -8.34 -7.07 -22.98
CA ALA A 54 -9.07 -6.31 -23.98
C ALA A 54 -8.45 -4.92 -24.21
N LEU A 55 -9.08 -4.09 -25.04
CA LEU A 55 -8.67 -2.70 -25.30
C LEU A 55 -9.00 -1.74 -24.12
N SER A 56 -9.27 -2.29 -22.95
CA SER A 56 -9.56 -1.57 -21.70
C SER A 56 -8.26 -1.39 -20.92
N THR A 57 -7.81 -0.14 -20.79
CA THR A 57 -6.52 0.18 -20.17
C THR A 57 -6.67 0.75 -18.77
N PHE A 58 -5.73 0.37 -17.91
CA PHE A 58 -5.57 0.83 -16.54
C PHE A 58 -4.17 1.42 -16.38
N GLU A 59 -4.10 2.66 -15.91
CA GLU A 59 -2.84 3.28 -15.55
C GLU A 59 -2.27 2.67 -14.26
N CYS A 60 -0.99 2.36 -14.25
CA CYS A 60 -0.33 1.70 -13.14
C CYS A 60 0.22 2.69 -12.13
N HIS A 61 -0.27 2.57 -10.90
CA HIS A 61 0.03 3.49 -9.80
C HIS A 61 1.25 3.08 -8.95
N GLY A 62 1.96 4.09 -8.45
CA GLY A 62 3.11 3.95 -7.54
C GLY A 62 4.42 3.58 -8.26
N ASN A 63 4.55 2.35 -8.76
CA ASN A 63 5.72 1.96 -9.53
C ASN A 63 5.32 1.65 -10.97
N LYS A 64 5.47 2.63 -11.87
CA LYS A 64 5.11 2.52 -13.29
C LYS A 64 5.79 1.34 -14.00
N ARG A 65 6.95 0.90 -13.51
CA ARG A 65 7.70 -0.25 -14.06
C ARG A 65 7.02 -1.61 -13.84
N ARG A 66 5.95 -1.66 -13.05
CA ARG A 66 5.07 -2.85 -12.94
C ARG A 66 4.39 -3.17 -14.28
N CYS A 67 4.27 -2.16 -15.14
CA CYS A 67 3.58 -2.20 -16.40
C CYS A 67 4.56 -1.80 -17.52
N PRO A 68 5.32 -2.78 -18.04
CA PRO A 68 6.34 -2.54 -19.06
C PRO A 68 5.75 -2.29 -20.46
N GLY A 69 4.42 -2.26 -20.60
CA GLY A 69 3.75 -2.24 -21.90
C GLY A 69 3.88 -3.58 -22.64
N GLY A 70 3.54 -3.58 -23.94
CA GLY A 70 3.60 -4.75 -24.81
C GLY A 70 2.23 -5.34 -25.15
N PRO A 71 2.10 -6.67 -25.35
CA PRO A 71 0.81 -7.28 -25.72
C PRO A 71 -0.29 -7.03 -24.68
N LEU A 72 -1.56 -7.09 -25.12
CA LEU A 72 -2.71 -6.99 -24.22
C LEU A 72 -2.61 -8.02 -23.08
N GLY A 73 -2.88 -7.59 -21.84
CA GLY A 73 -2.76 -8.45 -20.65
C GLY A 73 -1.33 -8.70 -20.15
N ALA A 74 -0.30 -8.11 -20.76
CA ALA A 74 1.08 -8.29 -20.30
C ALA A 74 1.38 -7.49 -19.02
N CYS A 75 1.99 -8.15 -18.04
CA CYS A 75 2.47 -7.56 -16.80
C CYS A 75 3.97 -7.85 -16.61
N ALA A 76 4.65 -7.07 -15.76
CA ALA A 76 6.01 -7.39 -15.35
C ALA A 76 6.10 -8.80 -14.70
N ALA A 77 7.28 -9.40 -14.69
CA ALA A 77 7.47 -10.77 -14.22
C ALA A 77 6.92 -10.97 -12.79
N GLY A 78 6.14 -12.04 -12.59
CA GLY A 78 5.55 -12.42 -11.30
C GLY A 78 4.35 -11.56 -10.86
N ARG A 79 3.84 -10.68 -11.73
CA ARG A 79 2.70 -9.80 -11.47
C ARG A 79 1.44 -10.29 -12.17
N SER A 80 0.29 -10.01 -11.56
CA SER A 80 -1.02 -10.27 -12.13
C SER A 80 -2.09 -9.36 -11.54
N GLY A 81 -3.34 -9.63 -11.92
CA GLY A 81 -4.51 -8.87 -11.50
C GLY A 81 -4.67 -7.54 -12.21
N LEU A 82 -5.68 -6.78 -11.78
CA LEU A 82 -6.00 -5.47 -12.33
C LEU A 82 -4.82 -4.51 -12.15
N ALA A 83 -4.48 -3.75 -13.21
CA ALA A 83 -3.35 -2.82 -13.22
C ALA A 83 -1.99 -3.45 -12.84
N CYS A 84 -1.83 -4.78 -13.00
CA CYS A 84 -0.65 -5.54 -12.55
C CYS A 84 -0.30 -5.26 -11.08
N ALA A 85 -1.32 -5.01 -10.25
CA ALA A 85 -1.14 -4.54 -8.89
C ALA A 85 -0.63 -5.66 -7.96
N GLU A 86 -0.97 -6.91 -8.25
CA GLU A 86 -0.75 -8.05 -7.37
C GLU A 86 0.50 -8.82 -7.75
N CYS A 87 1.20 -9.34 -6.73
CA CYS A 87 2.22 -10.36 -6.93
C CYS A 87 1.56 -11.74 -6.83
N GLU A 88 2.01 -12.66 -7.68
CA GLU A 88 1.61 -14.07 -7.62
C GLU A 88 1.88 -14.67 -6.23
N PRO A 89 1.10 -15.66 -5.77
CA PRO A 89 1.31 -16.30 -4.48
C PRO A 89 2.74 -16.85 -4.34
N GLY A 90 3.42 -16.49 -3.25
CA GLY A 90 4.82 -16.86 -3.01
C GLY A 90 5.85 -15.93 -3.63
N PHE A 91 5.43 -14.79 -4.17
CA PHE A 91 6.29 -13.72 -4.65
C PHE A 91 6.09 -12.42 -3.85
N GLU A 92 7.12 -11.59 -3.78
CA GLU A 92 7.12 -10.26 -3.16
C GLU A 92 7.55 -9.17 -4.14
N ALA A 93 7.03 -7.95 -3.94
CA ALA A 93 7.31 -6.84 -4.83
C ALA A 93 8.77 -6.38 -4.71
N ALA A 94 9.47 -6.33 -5.84
CA ALA A 94 10.82 -5.76 -5.93
C ALA A 94 10.78 -4.28 -6.35
N GLY A 95 11.86 -3.55 -6.05
CA GLY A 95 11.98 -2.11 -6.34
C GLY A 95 12.04 -1.79 -7.84
N ASP A 96 12.31 -2.77 -8.69
CA ASP A 96 12.36 -2.64 -10.15
C ASP A 96 10.98 -2.76 -10.83
N GLY A 97 9.93 -3.09 -10.07
CA GLY A 97 8.56 -3.26 -10.59
C GLY A 97 8.14 -4.73 -10.75
N THR A 98 9.09 -5.67 -10.72
CA THR A 98 8.79 -7.11 -10.79
C THR A 98 8.33 -7.65 -9.43
N CYS A 99 7.89 -8.92 -9.40
CA CYS A 99 7.78 -9.68 -8.17
C CYS A 99 8.80 -10.82 -8.20
N VAL A 100 9.53 -10.98 -7.09
CA VAL A 100 10.58 -12.00 -6.92
C VAL A 100 10.11 -13.08 -5.97
N PRO A 101 10.55 -14.34 -6.11
CA PRO A 101 10.15 -15.42 -5.21
C PRO A 101 10.61 -15.13 -3.79
N CYS A 102 9.74 -15.38 -2.82
CA CYS A 102 10.03 -15.18 -1.41
C CYS A 102 11.24 -16.03 -0.97
N ALA A 103 12.24 -15.40 -0.36
CA ALA A 103 13.38 -16.10 0.21
C ALA A 103 13.00 -16.77 1.55
N GLY A 104 13.68 -17.87 1.90
CA GLY A 104 13.45 -18.57 3.18
C GLY A 104 13.68 -17.73 4.45
N GLY A 105 14.24 -16.52 4.31
CA GLY A 105 14.45 -15.55 5.39
C GLY A 105 13.41 -14.41 5.46
N SER A 106 12.43 -14.34 4.56
CA SER A 106 11.50 -13.18 4.48
C SER A 106 10.60 -13.03 5.71
N MET A 107 10.53 -14.03 6.60
CA MET A 107 9.82 -13.94 7.89
C MET A 107 10.63 -13.23 9.01
N VAL A 108 11.96 -13.16 8.88
CA VAL A 108 12.82 -12.61 9.95
C VAL A 108 12.48 -11.16 10.30
N PRO A 109 12.30 -10.23 9.33
CA PRO A 109 11.94 -8.84 9.64
C PRO A 109 10.60 -8.73 10.36
N LEU A 110 9.60 -9.53 9.95
CA LEU A 110 8.28 -9.55 10.57
C LEU A 110 8.35 -10.03 12.02
N VAL A 111 9.09 -11.11 12.29
CA VAL A 111 9.27 -11.64 13.66
C VAL A 111 10.02 -10.62 14.53
N LEU A 112 11.08 -9.99 14.01
CA LEU A 112 11.83 -8.97 14.73
C LEU A 112 10.96 -7.74 15.03
N ALA A 113 10.15 -7.29 14.07
CA ALA A 113 9.21 -6.18 14.26
C ALA A 113 8.14 -6.52 15.32
N ALA A 114 7.58 -7.73 15.27
CA ALA A 114 6.61 -8.20 16.27
C ALA A 114 7.22 -8.27 17.67
N LEU A 115 8.44 -8.81 17.81
CA LEU A 115 9.17 -8.84 19.08
C LEU A 115 9.49 -7.42 19.58
N ALA A 116 9.97 -6.54 18.71
CA ALA A 116 10.25 -5.15 19.05
C ALA A 116 8.99 -4.42 19.52
N LEU A 117 7.83 -4.65 18.87
CA LEU A 117 6.55 -4.10 19.28
C LEU A 117 6.15 -4.60 20.67
N VAL A 118 6.18 -5.91 20.93
CA VAL A 118 5.80 -6.47 22.24
C VAL A 118 6.72 -5.98 23.36
N LEU A 119 8.03 -5.97 23.12
CA LEU A 119 9.01 -5.45 24.09
C LEU A 119 8.83 -3.95 24.32
N GLY A 120 8.54 -3.18 23.27
CA GLY A 120 8.25 -1.75 23.34
C GLY A 120 7.00 -1.46 24.16
N LEU A 121 5.90 -2.20 23.94
CA LEU A 121 4.66 -2.08 24.71
C LEU A 121 4.87 -2.44 26.18
N TRP A 122 5.62 -3.52 26.44
CA TRP A 122 5.96 -3.91 27.81
C TRP A 122 6.81 -2.86 28.52
N GLY A 123 7.84 -2.34 27.85
CA GLY A 123 8.71 -1.29 28.37
C GLY A 123 7.96 0.02 28.63
N MET A 124 7.07 0.40 27.72
CA MET A 124 6.19 1.56 27.88
C MET A 124 5.26 1.39 29.09
N TYR A 125 4.58 0.24 29.20
CA TYR A 125 3.72 -0.04 30.35
C TYR A 125 4.52 -0.04 31.66
N HIS A 126 5.71 -0.66 31.67
CA HIS A 126 6.61 -0.65 32.83
C HIS A 126 6.96 0.77 33.25
N PHE A 127 7.37 1.60 32.30
CA PHE A 127 7.73 3.00 32.54
C PHE A 127 6.54 3.79 33.11
N ILE A 128 5.36 3.70 32.48
CA ILE A 128 4.15 4.40 32.92
C ILE A 128 3.69 3.90 34.31
N SER A 129 3.79 2.59 34.59
CA SER A 129 3.39 2.01 35.88
C SER A 129 4.28 2.47 37.04
N LYS A 130 5.55 2.76 36.78
CA LYS A 130 6.50 3.24 37.79
C LYS A 130 6.61 4.76 37.86
N TYR A 131 6.15 5.45 36.82
CA TYR A 131 6.19 6.91 36.75
C TYR A 131 5.35 7.54 37.87
N ASN A 132 6.01 8.29 38.74
CA ASN A 132 5.39 8.97 39.86
C ASN A 132 5.31 10.47 39.58
N ARG A 133 4.14 10.91 39.09
CA ARG A 133 3.84 12.31 38.76
C ARG A 133 4.19 13.32 39.86
N ALA A 134 4.19 12.91 41.13
CA ALA A 134 4.48 13.79 42.26
C ALA A 134 5.99 13.95 42.55
N LYS A 135 6.83 13.04 42.04
CA LYS A 135 8.28 13.01 42.32
C LYS A 135 9.13 13.23 41.08
N ASP A 136 8.61 12.88 39.90
CA ASP A 136 9.39 12.92 38.67
C ASP A 136 9.45 14.33 38.08
N ALA A 137 10.65 14.70 37.61
CA ALA A 137 10.96 16.05 37.15
C ALA A 137 10.20 16.43 35.86
N LEU A 138 9.89 17.72 35.71
CA LEU A 138 9.34 18.33 34.49
C LEU A 138 10.09 17.90 33.21
N SER A 139 11.39 17.62 33.33
CA SER A 139 12.26 17.12 32.26
C SER A 139 11.77 15.81 31.62
N MET A 140 11.19 14.87 32.40
CA MET A 140 10.65 13.63 31.82
C MET A 140 9.43 13.89 30.94
N VAL A 141 8.54 14.78 31.37
CA VAL A 141 7.39 15.20 30.57
C VAL A 141 7.87 15.85 29.28
N MET A 142 8.82 16.78 29.36
CA MET A 142 9.40 17.43 28.18
C MET A 142 10.01 16.44 27.18
N ILE A 143 10.81 15.47 27.65
CA ILE A 143 11.41 14.45 26.78
C ILE A 143 10.32 13.62 26.09
N SER A 144 9.29 13.19 26.83
CA SER A 144 8.18 12.42 26.25
C SER A 144 7.40 13.20 25.20
N THR A 145 7.16 14.49 25.44
CA THR A 145 6.48 15.37 24.49
C THR A 145 7.32 15.59 23.23
N LEU A 146 8.62 15.88 23.38
CA LEU A 146 9.53 16.05 22.25
C LEU A 146 9.64 14.77 21.40
N PHE A 147 9.72 13.61 22.04
CA PHE A 147 9.73 12.33 21.35
C PHE A 147 8.43 12.09 20.57
N SER A 148 7.28 12.33 21.20
CA SER A 148 5.99 12.21 20.52
C SER A 148 5.86 13.17 19.33
N LEU A 149 6.34 14.40 19.46
CA LEU A 149 6.33 15.38 18.37
C LEU A 149 7.23 14.95 17.20
N LEU A 150 8.40 14.38 17.51
CA LEU A 150 9.30 13.82 16.49
C LEU A 150 8.61 12.68 15.72
N VAL A 151 8.03 11.71 16.44
CA VAL A 151 7.31 10.59 15.82
C VAL A 151 6.17 11.10 14.95
N THR A 152 5.35 12.01 15.47
CA THR A 152 4.24 12.59 14.72
C THR A 152 4.73 13.34 13.48
N ALA A 153 5.79 14.15 13.57
CA ALA A 153 6.36 14.83 12.41
C ALA A 153 6.85 13.84 11.35
N THR A 154 7.49 12.75 11.78
CA THR A 154 7.92 11.67 10.89
C THR A 154 6.75 10.96 10.21
N GLN A 155 5.66 10.69 10.93
CA GLN A 155 4.44 10.09 10.37
C GLN A 155 3.82 10.99 9.30
N HIS A 156 3.71 12.30 9.56
CA HIS A 156 3.22 13.27 8.58
C HIS A 156 4.09 13.28 7.31
N LEU A 157 5.42 13.22 7.47
CA LEU A 157 6.33 13.10 6.33
C LEU A 157 6.11 11.80 5.55
N GLY A 158 5.88 10.68 6.23
CA GLY A 158 5.57 9.42 5.58
C GLY A 158 4.23 9.45 4.82
N VAL A 159 3.25 10.25 5.24
CA VAL A 159 1.98 10.43 4.50
C VAL A 159 2.23 11.14 3.17
N PHE A 160 3.19 12.06 3.07
CA PHE A 160 3.56 12.62 1.76
C PHE A 160 4.12 11.57 0.79
N GLY A 161 4.66 10.46 1.31
CA GLY A 161 5.07 9.33 0.50
C GLY A 161 3.93 8.61 -0.23
N THR A 162 2.67 8.84 0.15
CA THR A 162 1.51 8.30 -0.57
C THR A 162 1.09 9.16 -1.76
N LEU A 163 1.70 10.34 -1.94
CA LEU A 163 1.46 11.18 -3.10
C LEU A 163 2.13 10.57 -4.34
N ASP A 164 1.41 10.58 -5.46
CA ASP A 164 1.90 10.09 -6.74
C ASP A 164 2.83 11.12 -7.39
N LEU A 165 4.06 11.16 -6.90
CA LEU A 165 5.13 11.99 -7.42
C LEU A 165 6.36 11.13 -7.65
N ASP A 166 7.02 11.32 -8.80
CA ASP A 166 8.29 10.68 -9.11
C ASP A 166 9.42 11.33 -8.27
N TRP A 167 9.51 10.93 -7.00
CA TRP A 167 10.49 11.44 -6.05
C TRP A 167 11.92 11.12 -6.51
N ALA A 168 12.72 12.16 -6.73
CA ALA A 168 14.15 12.00 -6.98
C ALA A 168 14.90 11.55 -5.71
N GLU A 169 16.04 10.88 -5.87
CA GLU A 169 16.94 10.60 -4.74
C GLU A 169 17.52 11.91 -4.19
N PRO A 170 17.66 12.07 -2.85
CA PRO A 170 17.51 11.06 -1.80
C PRO A 170 16.11 10.97 -1.17
N ALA A 171 15.15 11.78 -1.64
CA ALA A 171 13.82 11.88 -1.03
C ALA A 171 13.07 10.54 -1.07
N ARG A 172 13.20 9.79 -2.17
CA ARG A 172 12.62 8.45 -2.32
C ARG A 172 13.08 7.50 -1.22
N THR A 173 14.39 7.40 -0.99
CA THR A 173 14.95 6.53 0.05
C THR A 173 14.50 6.94 1.45
N ILE A 174 14.47 8.25 1.73
CA ILE A 174 14.01 8.77 3.03
C ILE A 174 12.52 8.43 3.24
N LEU A 175 11.65 8.77 2.30
CA LEU A 175 10.21 8.49 2.40
C LEU A 175 9.91 7.00 2.51
N SER A 176 10.64 6.15 1.79
CA SER A 176 10.56 4.69 1.94
C SER A 176 10.91 4.24 3.35
N ALA A 177 11.95 4.79 3.98
CA ALA A 177 12.29 4.48 5.36
C ALA A 177 11.23 4.99 6.36
N LEU A 178 10.64 6.16 6.10
CA LEU A 178 9.59 6.72 6.95
C LEU A 178 8.27 5.96 6.86
N SER A 179 7.98 5.29 5.74
CA SER A 179 6.76 4.48 5.56
C SER A 179 6.63 3.34 6.59
N LEU A 180 7.75 2.80 7.08
CA LEU A 180 7.77 1.78 8.13
C LEU A 180 7.13 2.30 9.44
N ILE A 181 7.34 3.59 9.74
CA ILE A 181 6.79 4.26 10.94
C ILE A 181 5.28 4.52 10.79
N ASN A 182 4.76 4.52 9.56
CA ASN A 182 3.33 4.58 9.26
C ASN A 182 2.64 3.22 9.22
N PHE A 183 3.30 2.15 9.69
CA PHE A 183 2.75 0.79 9.76
C PHE A 183 2.36 0.22 8.39
N ASP A 184 3.13 0.54 7.35
CA ASP A 184 2.93 -0.13 6.06
C ASP A 184 3.48 -1.56 6.10
N LEU A 185 2.58 -2.52 6.33
CA LEU A 185 2.89 -3.95 6.44
C LEU A 185 3.46 -4.56 5.15
N ASP A 186 3.28 -3.89 4.01
CA ASP A 186 3.82 -4.35 2.74
C ASP A 186 5.37 -4.27 2.72
N VAL A 187 5.97 -3.41 3.57
CA VAL A 187 7.44 -3.33 3.78
C VAL A 187 7.98 -4.56 4.54
N LEU A 188 7.15 -5.25 5.32
CA LEU A 188 7.55 -6.41 6.12
C LEU A 188 7.38 -7.74 5.38
N SER A 189 7.17 -7.71 4.07
CA SER A 189 6.96 -8.89 3.22
C SER A 189 5.86 -9.83 3.73
N VAL A 190 4.80 -9.29 4.33
CA VAL A 190 3.70 -10.10 4.90
C VAL A 190 3.04 -10.99 3.85
N GLY A 191 3.03 -10.55 2.58
CA GLY A 191 2.56 -11.34 1.44
C GLY A 191 3.31 -12.66 1.21
N CYS A 192 4.55 -12.78 1.70
CA CYS A 192 5.32 -14.03 1.65
C CYS A 192 4.85 -15.08 2.67
N VAL A 193 4.17 -14.65 3.74
CA VAL A 193 3.68 -15.55 4.80
C VAL A 193 2.26 -15.97 4.47
N VAL A 194 1.42 -14.99 4.14
CA VAL A 194 0.02 -15.21 3.80
C VAL A 194 -0.41 -14.22 2.73
N SER A 195 -0.94 -14.74 1.61
CA SER A 195 -1.64 -13.91 0.63
C SER A 195 -3.10 -13.77 1.05
N PHE A 196 -3.50 -12.54 1.36
CA PHE A 196 -4.89 -12.19 1.65
C PHE A 196 -5.49 -11.39 0.50
N ALA A 197 -6.81 -11.46 0.32
CA ALA A 197 -7.54 -10.57 -0.56
C ALA A 197 -7.39 -9.10 -0.12
N PRO A 198 -7.47 -8.11 -1.04
CA PRO A 198 -7.29 -6.70 -0.72
C PRO A 198 -8.18 -6.20 0.43
N ALA A 199 -9.47 -6.54 0.43
CA ALA A 199 -10.39 -6.18 1.51
C ALA A 199 -9.97 -6.75 2.87
N THR A 200 -9.51 -8.00 2.91
CA THR A 200 -9.01 -8.61 4.15
C THR A 200 -7.73 -7.93 4.65
N ARG A 201 -6.81 -7.55 3.75
CA ARG A 201 -5.61 -6.77 4.12
C ARG A 201 -5.99 -5.45 4.75
N TYR A 202 -6.95 -4.75 4.16
CA TYR A 202 -7.50 -3.51 4.71
C TYR A 202 -8.09 -3.72 6.12
N LEU A 203 -8.94 -4.74 6.29
CA LEU A 203 -9.56 -5.06 7.58
C LEU A 203 -8.53 -5.44 8.65
N ILE A 204 -7.44 -6.13 8.29
CA ILE A 204 -6.34 -6.43 9.21
C ILE A 204 -5.60 -5.14 9.59
N LYS A 205 -5.28 -4.28 8.59
CA LYS A 205 -4.60 -2.99 8.83
C LYS A 205 -5.44 -2.09 9.75
N ILE A 206 -6.75 -1.94 9.53
CA ILE A 206 -7.62 -1.10 10.37
C ILE A 206 -7.83 -1.70 11.78
N SER A 207 -7.89 -3.04 11.88
CA SER A 207 -8.03 -3.74 13.16
C SER A 207 -6.73 -3.80 13.96
N CYS A 208 -5.59 -3.41 13.38
CA CYS A 208 -4.27 -3.46 14.02
C CYS A 208 -4.30 -2.78 15.40
N VAL A 209 -4.89 -1.59 15.52
CA VAL A 209 -4.94 -0.85 16.80
C VAL A 209 -5.75 -1.60 17.86
N VAL A 210 -6.83 -2.29 17.47
CA VAL A 210 -7.59 -3.13 18.39
C VAL A 210 -6.71 -4.27 18.90
N TRP A 211 -5.93 -4.91 18.02
CA TRP A 211 -4.96 -5.94 18.42
C TRP A 211 -3.89 -5.40 19.36
N VAL A 212 -3.32 -4.22 19.08
CA VAL A 212 -2.32 -3.63 19.98
C VAL A 212 -2.93 -3.32 21.35
N ILE A 213 -4.17 -2.82 21.40
CA ILE A 213 -4.89 -2.60 22.67
C ILE A 213 -5.10 -3.91 23.42
N VAL A 214 -5.51 -5.00 22.74
CA VAL A 214 -5.65 -6.32 23.36
C VAL A 214 -4.31 -6.79 23.95
N VAL A 215 -3.21 -6.65 23.22
CA VAL A 215 -1.86 -6.96 23.73
C VAL A 215 -1.53 -6.10 24.96
N MET A 216 -1.83 -4.81 24.94
CA MET A 216 -1.64 -3.94 26.10
C MET A 216 -2.47 -4.36 27.31
N LEU A 217 -3.73 -4.75 27.11
CA LEU A 217 -4.58 -5.30 28.17
C LEU A 217 -3.96 -6.59 28.75
N THR A 218 -3.47 -7.49 27.89
CA THR A 218 -2.80 -8.72 28.36
C THR A 218 -1.53 -8.42 29.16
N ILE A 219 -0.72 -7.45 28.72
CA ILE A 219 0.47 -6.99 29.44
C ILE A 219 0.07 -6.43 30.81
N HIS A 220 -0.95 -5.57 30.87
CA HIS A 220 -1.46 -5.04 32.13
C HIS A 220 -1.90 -6.15 33.08
N MET A 221 -2.71 -7.09 32.57
CA MET A 221 -3.21 -8.21 33.37
C MET A 221 -2.07 -9.04 33.95
N LEU A 222 -1.12 -9.46 33.12
CA LEU A 222 0.04 -10.26 33.54
C LEU A 222 0.94 -9.49 34.51
N TYR A 223 1.24 -8.22 34.20
CA TYR A 223 2.12 -7.41 35.02
C TYR A 223 1.53 -7.16 36.42
N VAL A 224 0.24 -6.81 36.52
CA VAL A 224 -0.42 -6.58 37.81
C VAL A 224 -0.56 -7.87 38.62
N LEU A 225 -0.85 -9.00 37.97
CA LEU A 225 -0.92 -10.30 38.66
C LEU A 225 0.45 -10.74 39.18
N ILE A 226 1.51 -10.63 38.37
CA ILE A 226 2.84 -11.16 38.71
C ILE A 226 3.60 -10.21 39.65
N ILE A 227 3.61 -8.91 39.35
CA ILE A 227 4.43 -7.93 40.08
C ILE A 227 3.67 -7.34 41.27
N TYR A 228 2.40 -6.98 41.08
CA TYR A 228 1.58 -6.31 42.10
C TYR A 228 0.58 -7.23 42.81
N LYS A 229 0.64 -8.54 42.57
CA LYS A 229 -0.17 -9.58 43.25
C LYS A 229 -1.68 -9.30 43.25
N GLY A 230 -2.21 -8.67 42.20
CA GLY A 230 -3.66 -8.48 42.00
C GLY A 230 -4.23 -7.09 42.35
N GLY A 231 -3.40 -6.07 42.55
CA GLY A 231 -3.83 -4.68 42.80
C GLY A 231 -4.36 -3.92 41.57
N PHE A 232 -5.35 -4.45 40.84
CA PHE A 232 -5.81 -3.88 39.56
C PHE A 232 -6.32 -2.44 39.68
N ARG A 233 -7.17 -2.16 40.66
CA ARG A 233 -7.82 -0.84 40.78
C ARG A 233 -6.83 0.32 40.96
N GLU A 234 -5.72 0.05 41.63
CA GLU A 234 -4.67 1.04 41.89
C GLU A 234 -3.82 1.33 40.64
N HIS A 235 -3.73 0.37 39.73
CA HIS A 235 -2.89 0.46 38.53
C HIS A 235 -3.69 0.76 37.24
N ASN A 236 -5.00 1.00 37.36
CA ASN A 236 -5.85 1.41 36.23
C ASN A 236 -5.37 2.70 35.57
N ALA A 237 -4.80 3.64 36.34
CA ALA A 237 -4.25 4.88 35.78
C ALA A 237 -3.11 4.61 34.77
N ALA A 238 -2.28 3.60 35.04
CA ALA A 238 -1.20 3.20 34.13
C ALA A 238 -1.76 2.53 32.86
N LEU A 239 -2.84 1.75 33.00
CA LEU A 239 -3.55 1.17 31.86
C LEU A 239 -4.12 2.25 30.93
N PHE A 240 -4.90 3.18 31.48
CA PHE A 240 -5.47 4.29 30.70
C PHE A 240 -4.39 5.18 30.10
N GLY A 241 -3.31 5.45 30.83
CA GLY A 241 -2.16 6.20 30.31
C GLY A 241 -1.49 5.50 29.13
N SER A 242 -1.31 4.18 29.22
CA SER A 242 -0.70 3.38 28.15
C SER A 242 -1.60 3.28 26.91
N ILE A 243 -2.90 3.02 27.09
CA ILE A 243 -3.87 2.99 25.98
C ILE A 243 -3.95 4.36 25.31
N GLY A 244 -4.05 5.45 26.09
CA GLY A 244 -4.10 6.80 25.56
C GLY A 244 -2.85 7.16 24.75
N ALA A 245 -1.66 6.80 25.24
CA ALA A 245 -0.41 6.99 24.52
C ALA A 245 -0.40 6.22 23.19
N MET A 246 -0.91 4.99 23.17
CA MET A 246 -1.00 4.20 21.94
C MET A 246 -1.97 4.82 20.94
N VAL A 247 -3.20 5.14 21.37
CA VAL A 247 -4.18 5.76 20.47
C VAL A 247 -3.62 7.04 19.86
N PHE A 248 -2.90 7.86 20.64
CA PHE A 248 -2.23 9.05 20.14
C PHE A 248 -1.14 8.72 19.11
N LEU A 249 -0.28 7.73 19.39
CA LEU A 249 0.79 7.31 18.47
C LEU A 249 0.27 6.74 17.14
N PHE A 250 -0.84 6.02 17.15
CA PHE A 250 -1.41 5.40 15.95
C PHE A 250 -2.43 6.28 15.21
N PHE A 251 -2.81 7.43 15.78
CA PHE A 251 -3.90 8.25 15.30
C PHE A 251 -3.76 8.65 13.81
N THR A 252 -2.58 9.15 13.43
CA THR A 252 -2.31 9.59 12.05
C THR A 252 -2.45 8.44 11.06
N SER A 253 -1.82 7.29 11.34
CA SER A 253 -1.92 6.09 10.52
C SER A 253 -3.37 5.59 10.42
N MET A 254 -4.13 5.62 11.51
CA MET A 254 -5.56 5.25 11.49
C MET A 254 -6.38 6.16 10.57
N VAL A 255 -6.19 7.47 10.67
CA VAL A 255 -6.92 8.44 9.84
C VAL A 255 -6.56 8.25 8.36
N THR A 256 -5.28 8.09 8.04
CA THR A 256 -4.84 7.82 6.66
C THR A 256 -5.46 6.53 6.12
N MET A 257 -5.48 5.46 6.92
CA MET A 257 -6.14 4.20 6.53
C MET A 257 -7.66 4.34 6.38
N ALA A 258 -8.32 5.10 7.25
CA ALA A 258 -9.77 5.32 7.15
C ALA A 258 -10.16 6.12 5.91
N VAL A 259 -9.29 7.02 5.43
CA VAL A 259 -9.54 7.82 4.23
C VAL A 259 -9.14 7.09 2.94
N ALA A 260 -8.27 6.08 3.02
CA ALA A 260 -7.70 5.38 1.88
C ALA A 260 -8.75 4.85 0.86
N PRO A 261 -9.89 4.24 1.25
CA PRO A 261 -10.90 3.75 0.28
C PRO A 261 -11.56 4.86 -0.54
N PHE A 262 -11.52 6.11 -0.07
CA PHE A 262 -12.10 7.26 -0.77
C PHE A 262 -11.14 7.90 -1.78
N GLN A 263 -9.87 7.51 -1.77
CA GLN A 263 -8.85 8.01 -2.69
C GLN A 263 -8.87 7.19 -3.98
N CYS A 264 -9.80 7.52 -4.87
CA CYS A 264 -9.98 6.82 -6.14
C CYS A 264 -9.24 7.52 -7.28
N HIS A 265 -8.51 6.75 -8.09
CA HIS A 265 -7.83 7.22 -9.29
C HIS A 265 -8.62 6.85 -10.56
N PRO A 266 -8.87 7.80 -11.48
CA PRO A 266 -9.54 7.52 -12.75
C PRO A 266 -8.60 6.84 -13.76
N HIS A 267 -9.15 6.00 -14.63
CA HIS A 267 -8.41 5.35 -15.71
C HIS A 267 -9.00 5.73 -17.09
N PRO A 268 -8.22 5.55 -18.18
CA PRO A 268 -8.67 5.89 -19.53
C PRO A 268 -9.97 5.21 -19.96
N ASN A 269 -10.21 4.00 -19.47
CA ASN A 269 -11.45 3.25 -19.73
C ASN A 269 -12.69 3.78 -18.96
N GLY A 270 -12.55 4.84 -18.17
CA GLY A 270 -13.61 5.44 -17.36
C GLY A 270 -13.82 4.78 -15.99
N ALA A 271 -13.16 3.65 -15.73
CA ALA A 271 -13.17 3.01 -14.42
C ALA A 271 -12.32 3.81 -13.41
N LYS A 272 -12.50 3.50 -12.12
CA LYS A 272 -11.72 4.09 -11.04
C LYS A 272 -11.24 3.00 -10.11
N THR A 273 -10.00 3.06 -9.64
CA THR A 273 -9.46 2.12 -8.63
C THR A 273 -9.03 2.86 -7.36
N VAL A 274 -8.99 2.15 -6.24
CA VAL A 274 -8.46 2.70 -4.98
C VAL A 274 -6.94 2.88 -5.10
N GLN A 275 -6.43 4.09 -4.87
CA GLN A 275 -5.01 4.42 -5.10
C GLN A 275 -4.05 3.52 -4.30
N SER A 276 -4.39 3.22 -3.04
CA SER A 276 -3.60 2.33 -2.17
C SER A 276 -3.84 0.84 -2.42
N TYR A 277 -4.93 0.49 -3.13
CA TYR A 277 -5.29 -0.87 -3.51
C TYR A 277 -5.72 -0.91 -4.98
N PRO A 278 -4.79 -0.78 -5.95
CA PRO A 278 -5.15 -0.65 -7.38
C PRO A 278 -5.85 -1.88 -7.97
N ALA A 279 -5.87 -3.00 -7.25
CA ALA A 279 -6.66 -4.19 -7.58
C ALA A 279 -8.18 -4.01 -7.37
N VAL A 280 -8.61 -2.95 -6.66
CA VAL A 280 -10.00 -2.74 -6.21
C VAL A 280 -10.66 -1.61 -6.99
N LEU A 281 -11.73 -1.93 -7.71
CA LEU A 281 -12.56 -0.95 -8.42
C LEU A 281 -13.46 -0.16 -7.46
N CYS A 282 -13.42 1.16 -7.55
CA CYS A 282 -14.24 2.07 -6.74
C CYS A 282 -15.71 2.04 -7.17
N GLY A 283 -16.62 1.83 -6.20
CA GLY A 283 -18.07 1.90 -6.39
C GLY A 283 -18.71 0.69 -7.09
N GLU A 284 -17.92 -0.15 -7.76
CA GLU A 284 -18.40 -1.33 -8.49
C GLU A 284 -18.06 -2.65 -7.78
N SER A 285 -16.93 -2.73 -7.09
CA SER A 285 -16.49 -3.97 -6.45
C SER A 285 -17.13 -4.18 -5.07
N SER A 286 -17.47 -5.44 -4.75
CA SER A 286 -17.87 -5.84 -3.39
C SER A 286 -16.80 -5.52 -2.35
N ASP A 287 -15.53 -5.62 -2.76
CA ASP A 287 -14.37 -5.34 -1.93
C ASP A 287 -14.34 -3.87 -1.51
N HIS A 288 -14.63 -2.94 -2.42
CA HIS A 288 -14.75 -1.51 -2.10
C HIS A 288 -15.90 -1.22 -1.13
N GLY A 289 -17.00 -1.97 -1.19
CA GLY A 289 -18.12 -1.82 -0.25
C GLY A 289 -17.84 -2.33 1.17
N ILE A 290 -16.83 -3.20 1.34
CA ILE A 290 -16.39 -3.71 2.65
C ILE A 290 -15.33 -2.78 3.27
N MET A 291 -14.56 -2.09 2.43
CA MET A 291 -13.54 -1.12 2.83
C MET A 291 -14.16 0.18 3.35
#